data_AF-A0A950KA16-F1
#
_entry.id   AF-A0A950KA16-F1
#
_cell.length_a   1.000
_cell.length_b   1.000
_cell.length_c   1.000
_cell.angle_alpha   90.00
_cell.angle_beta   90.00
_cell.angle_gamma   90.00
#
_symmetry.space_group_name_H-M   'P 1'
#
loop_
_entity.id
_entity.type
_entity.pdbx_description
1 polymer ?
#
loop_
_entity_poly.entity_id
_entity_poly.type
_entity_poly.pdbx_seq_one_letter_code
_entity_poly.pdbx_strand_id
1 'polypeptide(L)' 'EAHDREILVLKDVQGLSYDEIAQILELPMGTVKSRISRARVAFKDVWKDMGA' A
#
# COMPACT_ATOMS: atom_id res chain seq x y z
N GLU A 1 -5.06 10.05 4.17
CA GLU A 1 -3.77 10.28 3.49
C GLU A 1 -3.89 9.79 2.05
N ALA A 2 -3.56 10.61 1.06
CA ALA A 2 -4.07 10.45 -0.31
C ALA A 2 -3.52 9.24 -1.11
N HIS A 3 -2.64 8.38 -0.58
CA HIS A 3 -1.92 7.38 -1.40
C HIS A 3 -1.94 5.93 -0.84
N ASP A 4 -2.72 5.63 0.20
CA ASP A 4 -2.77 4.26 0.76
C ASP A 4 -3.41 3.25 -0.22
N ARG A 5 -4.35 3.70 -1.06
CA ARG A 5 -4.91 2.85 -2.13
C ARG A 5 -3.89 2.60 -3.25
N GLU A 6 -3.18 3.64 -3.66
CA GLU A 6 -2.21 3.57 -4.76
C GLU A 6 -1.09 2.59 -4.45
N ILE A 7 -0.54 2.64 -3.22
CA ILE A 7 0.55 1.73 -2.83
C ILE A 7 0.13 0.26 -2.81
N LEU A 8 -1.14 -0.03 -2.49
CA LEU A 8 -1.71 -1.38 -2.56
C LEU A 8 -1.91 -1.82 -4.01
N VAL A 9 -2.38 -0.95 -4.89
CA VAL A 9 -2.53 -1.27 -6.32
C VAL A 9 -1.18 -1.60 -6.94
N LEU A 10 -0.17 -0.75 -6.72
CA LEU A 10 1.18 -0.99 -7.24
C LEU A 10 1.75 -2.31 -6.69
N LYS A 11 1.56 -2.61 -5.40
CA LYS A 11 2.14 -3.80 -4.80
C LYS A 11 1.37 -5.09 -5.11
N ASP A 12 0.07 -5.09 -4.90
CA ASP A 12 -0.76 -6.30 -4.83
C ASP A 12 -1.49 -6.60 -6.15
N VAL A 13 -1.73 -5.57 -6.96
CA VAL A 13 -2.37 -5.73 -8.29
C VAL A 13 -1.32 -5.76 -9.39
N GLN A 14 -0.36 -4.83 -9.37
CA GLN A 14 0.69 -4.75 -10.39
C GLN A 14 1.94 -5.58 -10.06
N GLY A 15 2.06 -6.07 -8.81
CA GLY A 15 3.15 -6.98 -8.43
C GLY A 15 4.52 -6.32 -8.26
N LEU A 16 4.60 -4.99 -8.22
CA LEU A 16 5.87 -4.27 -8.19
C LEU A 16 6.67 -4.57 -6.91
N SER A 17 7.99 -4.47 -7.03
CA SER A 17 8.91 -4.52 -5.90
C SER A 17 8.83 -3.25 -5.05
N TYR A 18 9.33 -3.35 -3.83
CA TYR A 18 9.39 -2.23 -2.89
C TYR A 18 10.27 -1.08 -3.41
N ASP A 19 11.37 -1.40 -4.11
CA ASP A 19 12.26 -0.40 -4.69
C ASP A 19 11.63 0.31 -5.89
N GLU A 20 10.94 -0.41 -6.78
CA GLU A 20 10.18 0.20 -7.89
C GLU A 20 9.10 1.15 -7.38
N ILE A 21 8.37 0.74 -6.33
CA ILE A 21 7.34 1.58 -5.70
C ILE A 21 7.97 2.82 -5.05
N ALA A 22 9.14 2.68 -4.42
CA ALA A 22 9.88 3.82 -3.85
C ALA A 22 10.28 4.84 -4.91
N GLN A 23 10.72 4.36 -6.08
CA GLN A 23 11.08 5.22 -7.21
C GLN A 23 9.84 5.90 -7.82
N ILE A 24 8.76 5.15 -8.07
CA ILE A 24 7.53 5.67 -8.68
C ILE A 24 6.86 6.74 -7.81
N LEU A 25 6.80 6.49 -6.50
CA LEU A 25 6.14 7.40 -5.55
C LEU A 25 7.09 8.46 -4.98
N GLU A 26 8.36 8.44 -5.35
CA GLU A 26 9.42 9.31 -4.81
C GLU A 26 9.47 9.28 -3.26
N LEU A 27 9.32 8.10 -2.68
CA LEU A 27 9.28 7.89 -1.23
C LEU A 27 10.49 7.10 -0.72
N PRO A 28 11.00 7.40 0.49
CA PRO A 28 12.00 6.57 1.13
C PRO A 28 11.52 5.14 1.34
N MET A 29 12.44 4.17 1.27
CA MET A 29 12.07 2.75 1.42
C MET A 29 11.40 2.41 2.77
N GLY A 30 11.82 3.06 3.86
CA GLY A 30 11.15 2.92 5.16
C GLY A 30 9.68 3.42 5.13
N THR A 31 9.41 4.47 4.37
CA THR A 31 8.07 5.04 4.19
C THR A 31 7.18 4.11 3.38
N VAL A 32 7.68 3.51 2.30
CA VAL A 32 6.93 2.54 1.49
C VAL A 32 6.54 1.32 2.34
N LYS A 33 7.49 0.73 3.08
CA LYS A 33 7.21 -0.43 3.95
C LYS A 33 6.14 -0.12 4.99
N SER A 34 6.27 1.01 5.70
CA SER A 34 5.31 1.42 6.72
C SER A 34 3.95 1.79 6.14
N ARG A 35 3.89 2.43 4.96
CA ARG A 35 2.65 2.73 4.25
C ARG A 35 1.93 1.46 3.79
N ILE A 36 2.62 0.51 3.17
CA ILE A 36 2.02 -0.78 2.77
C ILE A 36 1.40 -1.48 3.97
N SER A 37 2.14 -1.55 5.09
CA SER A 37 1.63 -2.17 6.32
C SER A 37 0.34 -1.48 6.81
N ARG A 38 0.35 -0.15 6.94
CA ARG A 38 -0.83 0.62 7.37
C ARG A 38 -2.00 0.49 6.39
N ALA A 39 -1.74 0.58 5.09
CA ALA A 39 -2.76 0.46 4.06
C ALA A 39 -3.44 -0.90 4.07
N ARG A 40 -2.68 -1.99 4.28
CA ARG A 40 -3.24 -3.35 4.40
C ARG A 40 -4.10 -3.53 5.65
N VAL A 41 -3.69 -2.96 6.79
CA VAL A 41 -4.51 -2.98 8.01
C VAL A 41 -5.82 -2.24 7.79
N ALA A 42 -5.75 -1.00 7.27
CA ALA A 42 -6.94 -0.22 6.97
C ALA A 42 -7.86 -0.93 5.96
N PHE A 43 -7.30 -1.54 4.91
CA PHE A 43 -8.08 -2.32 3.95
C PHE A 43 -8.76 -3.53 4.59
N LYS A 44 -8.04 -4.28 5.44
CA LYS A 44 -8.59 -5.43 6.15
C LYS A 44 -9.76 -5.05 7.06
N ASP A 45 -9.65 -3.94 7.77
CA ASP A 45 -10.69 -3.49 8.69
C ASP A 45 -11.96 -3.11 7.90
N VAL A 46 -11.81 -2.32 6.82
CA VAL A 46 -12.92 -1.99 5.92
C VAL A 46 -13.53 -3.24 5.28
N TRP A 47 -12.70 -4.19 4.83
CA TRP A 47 -13.17 -5.44 4.20
C TRP A 47 -14.04 -6.27 5.16
N LYS A 48 -13.63 -6.38 6.42
CA LYS A 48 -14.39 -7.08 7.46
C LYS A 48 -15.72 -6.39 7.74
N ASP A 49 -15.73 -5.06 7.83
CA ASP A 49 -16.94 -4.28 8.05
C ASP A 49 -17.95 -4.43 6.90
N MET A 50 -17.46 -4.74 5.69
CA MET A 50 -18.29 -5.05 4.52
C MET A 50 -18.86 -6.48 4.53
N GLY A 51 -18.60 -7.28 5.57
CA GLY A 51 -19.18 -8.63 5.73
C GLY A 51 -18.49 -9.72 4.92
N ALA A 52 -17.24 -9.50 4.52
CA ALA A 52 -16.45 -10.43 3.72
C ALA A 52 -15.35 -11.15 4.50
#